data_AF-C6HWY0-F1
#
_entry.id   AF-C6HWY0-F1
#
_cell.length_a   1.000
_cell.length_b   1.000
_cell.length_c   1.000
_cell.angle_alpha   90.00
_cell.angle_beta   90.00
_cell.angle_gamma   90.00
#
_symmetry.space_group_name_H-M   'P 1'
#
loop_
_entity.id
_entity.type
_entity.pdbx_description
1 polymer ?
#
loop_
_entity_poly.entity_id
_entity_poly.type
_entity_poly.pdbx_seq_one_letter_code
_entity_poly.pdbx_strand_id
1 'polypeptide(L)'
;MDTSFGKIRIKGRLGQAHLDVFESICYSREKKKEVDGRIHILVDPWKVRKKSGQMSGTTLNKITDDLLEVIIEIIEPDRLACVGHLVDHIDVLRKLSTGEKITRLGAFGERTLWTVKLGEAFCRLVQKDVWVGYDPAPIARLDHGISQAVARHVLTHKTVPSGGWKLNTLIEAVAGTVSRELLWKYRERIREDAQRMAKIGVIVNADRIDVGHGRD
;
A
#
# COMPACT_ATOMS: atom_id res chain seq x y z
N MET A 1 0.73 -17.59 2.09
CA MET A 1 2.10 -17.07 2.11
C MET A 1 2.64 -17.24 3.50
N ASP A 2 3.88 -17.70 3.59
CA ASP A 2 4.57 -17.95 4.86
C ASP A 2 5.87 -17.14 4.83
N THR A 3 6.14 -16.41 5.89
CA THR A 3 7.32 -15.54 6.05
C THR A 3 7.79 -15.60 7.49
N SER A 4 8.99 -15.08 7.75
CA SER A 4 9.49 -14.91 9.12
C SER A 4 8.60 -14.03 10.02
N PHE A 5 7.64 -13.29 9.45
CA PHE A 5 6.75 -12.39 10.19
C PHE A 5 5.39 -13.02 10.53
N GLY A 6 5.06 -14.17 9.93
CA GLY A 6 3.79 -14.85 10.12
C GLY A 6 3.25 -15.44 8.84
N LYS A 7 2.02 -15.95 8.97
CA LYS A 7 1.37 -16.78 7.97
C LYS A 7 0.00 -16.22 7.64
N ILE A 8 -0.22 -15.96 6.36
CA ILE A 8 -1.50 -15.44 5.86
C ILE A 8 -2.00 -16.26 4.68
N ARG A 9 -3.31 -16.29 4.50
CA ARG A 9 -3.98 -16.78 3.30
C ARG A 9 -4.76 -15.63 2.67
N ILE A 10 -4.60 -15.47 1.36
CA ILE A 10 -5.28 -14.44 0.58
C ILE A 10 -6.15 -15.15 -0.44
N LYS A 11 -7.43 -14.81 -0.48
CA LYS A 11 -8.37 -15.20 -1.55
C LYS A 11 -8.75 -13.94 -2.32
N GLY A 12 -8.38 -13.88 -3.59
CA GLY A 12 -8.54 -12.70 -4.44
C GLY A 12 -7.19 -12.25 -5.02
N ARG A 13 -7.15 -11.02 -5.54
CA ARG A 13 -5.97 -10.45 -6.20
C ARG A 13 -5.41 -9.30 -5.38
N LEU A 14 -4.14 -9.40 -4.99
CA LEU A 14 -3.39 -8.31 -4.41
C LEU A 14 -2.00 -8.24 -5.05
N GLY A 15 -1.64 -7.05 -5.48
CA GLY A 15 -0.32 -6.72 -5.97
C GLY A 15 0.05 -5.29 -5.59
N GLN A 16 1.15 -4.81 -6.16
CA GLN A 16 1.65 -3.49 -5.79
C GLN A 16 0.72 -2.35 -6.23
N ALA A 17 0.03 -2.48 -7.38
CA ALA A 17 -0.96 -1.49 -7.80
C ALA A 17 -2.15 -1.38 -6.82
N HIS A 18 -2.58 -2.49 -6.23
CA HIS A 18 -3.60 -2.49 -5.17
C HIS A 18 -3.09 -1.77 -3.93
N LEU A 19 -1.84 -2.03 -3.54
CA LEU A 19 -1.20 -1.36 -2.42
C LEU A 19 -1.00 0.15 -2.68
N ASP A 20 -0.64 0.56 -3.89
CA ASP A 20 -0.53 1.97 -4.30
C ASP A 20 -1.88 2.70 -4.10
N VAL A 21 -2.98 2.09 -4.53
CA VAL A 21 -4.33 2.65 -4.36
C VAL A 21 -4.72 2.69 -2.89
N PHE A 22 -4.50 1.60 -2.16
CA PHE A 22 -4.88 1.49 -0.75
C PHE A 22 -4.11 2.48 0.14
N GLU A 23 -2.79 2.60 -0.03
CA GLU A 23 -1.98 3.60 0.66
C GLU A 23 -2.40 5.02 0.27
N SER A 24 -2.72 5.26 -1.00
CA SER A 24 -3.20 6.57 -1.47
C SER A 24 -4.54 6.96 -0.86
N ILE A 25 -5.44 6.00 -0.64
CA ILE A 25 -6.69 6.18 0.11
C ILE A 25 -6.38 6.61 1.55
N CYS A 26 -5.49 5.89 2.23
CA CYS A 26 -5.12 6.18 3.61
C CYS A 26 -4.42 7.54 3.75
N TYR A 27 -3.42 7.81 2.90
CA TYR A 27 -2.64 9.04 2.91
C TYR A 27 -3.49 10.27 2.57
N SER A 28 -4.40 10.15 1.61
CA SER A 28 -5.23 11.27 1.12
C SER A 28 -6.48 11.53 1.98
N ARG A 29 -6.65 10.84 3.11
CA ARG A 29 -7.79 11.02 4.01
C ARG A 29 -7.95 12.49 4.41
N GLU A 30 -9.19 12.95 4.42
CA GLU A 30 -9.58 14.30 4.84
C GLU A 30 -10.22 14.30 6.22
N LYS A 31 -10.94 13.22 6.53
CA LYS A 31 -11.47 12.94 7.87
C LYS A 31 -11.29 11.47 8.17
N LYS A 32 -11.07 11.15 9.44
CA LYS A 32 -11.04 9.79 9.99
C LYS A 32 -12.05 9.74 11.14
N LYS A 33 -12.86 8.69 11.17
CA LYS A 33 -13.71 8.33 12.29
C LYS A 33 -13.45 6.88 12.66
N GLU A 34 -13.40 6.58 13.95
CA GLU A 34 -13.38 5.21 14.45
C GLU A 34 -14.75 4.91 15.05
N VAL A 35 -15.36 3.80 14.64
CA VAL A 35 -16.69 3.35 15.10
C VAL A 35 -16.58 1.84 15.30
N ASP A 36 -16.83 1.38 16.53
CA ASP A 36 -16.80 -0.04 16.89
C ASP A 36 -15.52 -0.78 16.45
N GLY A 37 -14.36 -0.12 16.62
CA GLY A 37 -13.06 -0.66 16.24
C GLY A 37 -12.77 -0.64 14.74
N ARG A 38 -13.68 -0.09 13.92
CA ARG A 38 -13.51 0.08 12.47
C ARG A 38 -13.17 1.50 12.10
N ILE A 39 -12.30 1.63 11.10
CA ILE A 39 -11.82 2.93 10.61
C ILE A 39 -12.61 3.32 9.37
N HIS A 40 -13.30 4.45 9.45
CA HIS A 40 -13.99 5.08 8.34
C HIS A 40 -13.23 6.34 7.92
N ILE A 41 -12.95 6.49 6.64
CA ILE A 41 -12.23 7.64 6.11
C ILE A 41 -13.02 8.33 4.99
N LEU A 42 -13.03 9.65 5.04
CA LEU A 42 -13.47 10.49 3.94
C LEU A 42 -12.27 10.79 3.05
N VAL A 43 -12.39 10.54 1.75
CA VAL A 43 -11.30 10.75 0.80
C VAL A 43 -11.82 11.31 -0.53
N ASP A 44 -11.00 12.14 -1.17
CA ASP A 44 -11.23 12.63 -2.52
C ASP A 44 -10.63 11.64 -3.54
N PRO A 45 -11.44 10.98 -4.40
CA PRO A 45 -10.97 9.97 -5.35
C PRO A 45 -9.94 10.52 -6.34
N TRP A 46 -9.99 11.83 -6.64
CA TRP A 46 -9.00 12.45 -7.52
C TRP A 46 -7.61 12.46 -6.88
N LYS A 47 -7.52 12.70 -5.56
CA LYS A 47 -6.23 12.64 -4.84
C LYS A 47 -5.69 11.21 -4.85
N VAL A 48 -6.56 10.21 -4.67
CA VAL A 48 -6.20 8.79 -4.76
C VAL A 48 -5.58 8.48 -6.11
N ARG A 49 -6.25 8.83 -7.22
CA ARG A 49 -5.74 8.63 -8.60
C ARG A 49 -4.39 9.28 -8.82
N LYS A 50 -4.24 10.53 -8.38
CA LYS A 50 -3.00 11.29 -8.56
C LYS A 50 -1.84 10.66 -7.78
N LYS A 51 -2.10 10.14 -6.58
CA LYS A 51 -1.08 9.56 -5.71
C LYS A 51 -0.71 8.13 -6.10
N SER A 52 -1.68 7.32 -6.51
CA SER A 52 -1.43 5.93 -6.93
C SER A 52 -0.94 5.80 -8.38
N GLY A 53 -0.91 6.90 -9.14
CA GLY A 53 -0.60 6.89 -10.57
C GLY A 53 -1.72 6.31 -11.44
N GLN A 54 -2.85 5.89 -10.85
CA GLN A 54 -3.98 5.29 -11.57
C GLN A 54 -4.87 6.35 -12.22
N MET A 55 -4.34 6.96 -13.28
CA MET A 55 -5.03 8.02 -14.04
C MET A 55 -6.11 7.47 -14.98
N SER A 56 -6.25 6.16 -15.15
CA SER A 56 -7.41 5.60 -15.85
C SER A 56 -8.53 5.29 -14.86
N GLY A 57 -9.73 5.85 -15.10
CA GLY A 57 -10.90 5.55 -14.26
C GLY A 57 -11.29 4.07 -14.30
N THR A 58 -11.17 3.42 -15.45
CA THR A 58 -11.49 1.99 -15.59
C THR A 58 -10.48 1.11 -14.86
N THR A 59 -9.21 1.51 -14.80
CA THR A 59 -8.18 0.77 -14.06
C THR A 59 -8.34 0.96 -12.56
N LEU A 60 -8.59 2.18 -12.10
CA LEU A 60 -8.87 2.42 -10.68
C LEU A 60 -10.08 1.61 -10.21
N ASN A 61 -11.18 1.61 -10.97
CA ASN A 61 -12.39 0.87 -10.60
C ASN A 61 -12.12 -0.63 -10.46
N LYS A 62 -11.41 -1.24 -11.41
CA LYS A 62 -11.00 -2.65 -11.30
C LYS A 62 -10.16 -2.93 -10.05
N ILE A 63 -9.23 -2.04 -9.72
CA ILE A 63 -8.41 -2.18 -8.51
C ILE A 63 -9.26 -2.02 -7.24
N THR A 64 -10.23 -1.10 -7.23
CA THR A 64 -11.14 -0.96 -6.08
C THR A 64 -12.07 -2.14 -5.94
N ASP A 65 -12.54 -2.74 -7.03
CA ASP A 65 -13.35 -3.95 -7.02
C ASP A 65 -12.53 -5.13 -6.44
N ASP A 66 -11.29 -5.32 -6.93
CA ASP A 66 -10.36 -6.33 -6.37
C ASP A 66 -10.10 -6.10 -4.86
N LEU A 67 -9.98 -4.84 -4.41
CA LEU A 67 -9.77 -4.49 -3.00
C LEU A 67 -11.00 -4.76 -2.12
N LEU A 68 -12.21 -4.68 -2.68
CA LEU A 68 -13.46 -5.01 -1.98
C LEU A 68 -13.69 -6.52 -1.91
N GLU A 69 -13.26 -7.27 -2.92
CA GLU A 69 -13.45 -8.72 -3.00
C GLU A 69 -12.39 -9.53 -2.24
N VAL A 70 -11.24 -8.94 -1.94
CA VAL A 70 -10.15 -9.69 -1.31
C VAL A 70 -10.47 -10.07 0.14
N ILE A 71 -10.36 -11.35 0.43
CA ILE A 71 -10.43 -11.90 1.78
C ILE A 71 -9.01 -12.24 2.25
N ILE A 72 -8.66 -11.70 3.41
CA ILE A 72 -7.42 -11.97 4.13
C ILE A 72 -7.75 -12.79 5.37
N GLU A 73 -7.06 -13.91 5.50
CA GLU A 73 -7.00 -14.72 6.71
C GLU A 73 -5.60 -14.60 7.29
N ILE A 74 -5.50 -13.96 8.45
CA ILE A 74 -4.29 -13.95 9.26
C ILE A 74 -4.33 -15.22 10.11
N ILE A 75 -3.39 -16.13 9.87
CA ILE A 75 -3.29 -17.40 10.58
C ILE A 75 -2.32 -17.26 11.75
N GLU A 76 -1.15 -16.66 11.51
CA GLU A 76 -0.13 -16.42 12.53
C GLU A 76 0.38 -14.98 12.46
N PRO A 77 0.70 -14.34 13.61
CA PRO A 77 0.59 -14.90 14.97
C PRO A 77 -0.85 -14.91 15.50
N ASP A 78 -1.19 -15.90 16.34
CA ASP A 78 -2.55 -16.11 16.90
C ASP A 78 -3.19 -14.84 17.48
N ARG A 79 -2.40 -13.98 18.12
CA ARG A 79 -2.88 -12.70 18.69
C ARG A 79 -3.46 -11.72 17.64
N LEU A 80 -3.11 -11.90 16.37
CA LEU A 80 -3.63 -11.13 15.22
C LEU A 80 -4.58 -11.97 14.35
N ALA A 81 -4.86 -13.22 14.73
CA ALA A 81 -5.65 -14.12 13.91
C ALA A 81 -7.06 -13.56 13.67
N CYS A 82 -7.44 -13.48 12.40
CA CYS A 82 -8.75 -13.02 11.97
C CYS A 82 -8.98 -13.36 10.49
N VAL A 83 -10.25 -13.39 10.07
CA VAL A 83 -10.64 -13.43 8.66
C VAL A 83 -11.46 -12.18 8.35
N GLY A 84 -11.12 -11.47 7.29
CA GLY A 84 -11.84 -10.27 6.87
C GLY A 84 -11.23 -9.61 5.63
N HIS A 85 -11.71 -8.43 5.28
CA HIS A 85 -11.23 -7.70 4.09
C HIS A 85 -10.17 -6.65 4.45
N LEU A 86 -9.52 -6.09 3.43
CA LEU A 86 -8.78 -4.83 3.56
C LEU A 86 -9.72 -3.62 3.55
N VAL A 87 -10.70 -3.66 2.66
CA VAL A 87 -11.73 -2.64 2.48
C VAL A 87 -13.07 -3.36 2.47
N ASP A 88 -13.97 -3.00 3.38
CA ASP A 88 -15.31 -3.59 3.39
C ASP A 88 -16.25 -2.83 2.46
N HIS A 89 -16.14 -1.49 2.39
CA HIS A 89 -17.04 -0.65 1.61
C HIS A 89 -16.36 0.61 1.06
N ILE A 90 -16.77 1.01 -0.15
CA ILE A 90 -16.51 2.33 -0.73
C ILE A 90 -17.84 2.91 -1.19
N ASP A 91 -18.28 3.99 -0.54
CA ASP A 91 -19.54 4.67 -0.81
C ASP A 91 -19.29 6.08 -1.36
N VAL A 92 -20.08 6.52 -2.33
CA VAL A 92 -20.16 7.95 -2.66
C VAL A 92 -20.77 8.69 -1.47
N LEU A 93 -20.08 9.72 -0.99
CA LEU A 93 -20.55 10.54 0.12
C LEU A 93 -21.88 11.22 -0.26
N ARG A 94 -22.86 11.09 0.62
CA ARG A 94 -24.19 11.68 0.48
C ARG A 94 -24.59 12.46 1.74
N LYS A 95 -25.41 13.50 1.57
CA LYS A 95 -26.08 14.18 2.69
C LYS A 95 -27.06 13.20 3.34
N LEU A 96 -27.02 13.07 4.67
CA LEU A 96 -27.91 12.16 5.39
C LEU A 96 -29.39 12.57 5.28
N SER A 97 -29.68 13.87 5.26
CA SER A 97 -31.05 14.40 5.23
C SER A 97 -31.73 14.25 3.86
N THR A 98 -31.00 14.36 2.76
CA THR A 98 -31.57 14.42 1.41
C THR A 98 -31.13 13.26 0.50
N GLY A 99 -30.09 12.52 0.86
CA GLY A 99 -29.49 11.48 0.02
C GLY A 99 -28.69 12.02 -1.18
N GLU A 100 -28.62 13.33 -1.37
CA GLU A 100 -27.87 13.97 -2.46
C GLU A 100 -26.37 13.69 -2.35
N LYS A 101 -25.72 13.49 -3.49
CA LYS A 101 -24.26 13.33 -3.56
C LYS A 101 -23.59 14.62 -3.11
N ILE A 102 -22.57 14.49 -2.27
CA ILE A 102 -21.71 15.62 -1.92
C ILE A 102 -20.60 15.70 -2.97
N THR A 103 -20.59 16.82 -3.70
CA THR A 103 -19.59 17.12 -4.71
C THR A 103 -18.62 18.20 -4.23
N ARG A 104 -17.48 18.26 -4.90
CA ARG A 104 -16.47 19.30 -4.78
C ARG A 104 -16.14 19.81 -6.18
N LEU A 105 -15.98 21.11 -6.33
CA LEU A 105 -15.49 21.68 -7.58
C LEU A 105 -14.00 21.34 -7.76
N GLY A 106 -13.67 20.70 -8.87
CA GLY A 106 -12.31 20.47 -9.32
C GLY A 106 -12.01 21.19 -10.63
N ALA A 107 -10.77 21.09 -11.09
CA ALA A 107 -10.31 21.70 -12.35
C ALA A 107 -11.08 21.24 -13.61
N PHE A 108 -11.79 20.10 -13.52
CA PHE A 108 -12.55 19.49 -14.63
C PHE A 108 -14.04 19.36 -14.30
N GLY A 109 -14.56 20.19 -13.40
CA GLY A 109 -15.95 20.18 -12.96
C GLY A 109 -16.16 19.53 -11.60
N GLU A 110 -17.42 19.22 -11.29
CA GLU A 110 -17.80 18.61 -10.02
C GLU A 110 -17.33 17.16 -9.91
N ARG A 111 -16.80 16.80 -8.74
CA ARG A 111 -16.41 15.42 -8.41
C ARG A 111 -16.99 15.00 -7.08
N THR A 112 -17.36 13.74 -6.98
CA THR A 112 -17.89 13.15 -5.75
C THR A 112 -16.77 12.78 -4.79
N LEU A 113 -17.08 12.77 -3.49
CA LEU A 113 -16.18 12.26 -2.45
C LEU A 113 -16.55 10.82 -2.09
N TRP A 114 -15.59 10.07 -1.55
CA TRP A 114 -15.81 8.71 -1.05
C TRP A 114 -15.76 8.64 0.47
N THR A 115 -16.64 7.82 1.04
CA THR A 115 -16.46 7.24 2.37
C THR A 115 -15.94 5.83 2.19
N VAL A 116 -14.78 5.52 2.75
CA VAL A 116 -14.18 4.17 2.71
C VAL A 116 -14.21 3.59 4.10
N LYS A 117 -14.77 2.38 4.25
CA LYS A 117 -14.77 1.62 5.50
C LYS A 117 -13.69 0.53 5.39
N LEU A 118 -12.68 0.62 6.26
CA LEU A 118 -11.59 -0.33 6.27
C LEU A 118 -12.02 -1.63 6.94
N GLY A 119 -11.57 -2.75 6.39
CA GLY A 119 -11.95 -4.08 6.86
C GLY A 119 -11.24 -4.51 8.15
N GLU A 120 -11.77 -5.56 8.78
CA GLU A 120 -11.29 -6.07 10.07
C GLU A 120 -9.81 -6.41 10.04
N ALA A 121 -9.41 -7.15 9.00
CA ALA A 121 -8.05 -7.66 8.87
C ALA A 121 -7.04 -6.51 8.84
N PHE A 122 -7.36 -5.43 8.12
CA PHE A 122 -6.53 -4.24 8.15
C PHE A 122 -6.56 -3.54 9.51
N CYS A 123 -7.73 -3.30 10.09
CA CYS A 123 -7.88 -2.62 11.38
C CYS A 123 -7.09 -3.34 12.49
N ARG A 124 -7.11 -4.67 12.51
CA ARG A 124 -6.32 -5.52 13.41
C ARG A 124 -4.81 -5.29 13.26
N LEU A 125 -4.31 -5.16 12.04
CA LEU A 125 -2.89 -4.90 11.77
C LEU A 125 -2.48 -3.50 12.24
N VAL A 126 -3.27 -2.47 11.93
CA VAL A 126 -2.89 -1.07 12.25
C VAL A 126 -3.17 -0.63 13.69
N GLN A 127 -4.04 -1.31 14.44
CA GLN A 127 -4.22 -1.03 15.87
C GLN A 127 -2.91 -1.16 16.66
N LYS A 128 -1.93 -1.92 16.14
CA LYS A 128 -0.63 -2.16 16.78
C LYS A 128 0.54 -1.56 16.01
N ASP A 129 0.31 -0.96 14.85
CA ASP A 129 1.39 -0.49 13.96
C ASP A 129 1.29 1.01 13.64
N VAL A 130 2.44 1.62 13.35
CA VAL A 130 2.56 3.03 13.04
C VAL A 130 1.93 3.27 11.67
N TRP A 131 0.93 4.16 11.65
CA TRP A 131 0.28 4.65 10.43
C TRP A 131 1.29 5.02 9.33
N VAL A 132 0.98 4.70 8.08
CA VAL A 132 1.81 5.05 6.90
C VAL A 132 1.98 6.56 6.82
N GLY A 133 3.12 7.05 7.32
CA GLY A 133 3.46 8.47 7.39
C GLY A 133 4.16 9.02 6.15
N TYR A 134 4.43 8.20 5.14
CA TYR A 134 5.07 8.63 3.89
C TYR A 134 4.05 8.94 2.79
N ASP A 135 4.42 9.86 1.90
CA ASP A 135 3.71 10.07 0.63
C ASP A 135 3.91 8.83 -0.26
N PRO A 136 2.86 8.09 -0.66
CA PRO A 136 3.02 6.87 -1.44
C PRO A 136 3.40 7.12 -2.91
N ALA A 137 3.17 8.34 -3.42
CA ALA A 137 3.35 8.64 -4.85
C ALA A 137 4.77 8.43 -5.41
N PRO A 138 5.86 8.72 -4.68
CA PRO A 138 7.20 8.42 -5.16
C PRO A 138 7.45 6.93 -5.34
N ILE A 139 6.93 6.06 -4.47
CA ILE A 139 7.04 4.60 -4.58
C ILE A 139 6.19 4.11 -5.76
N ALA A 140 4.93 4.55 -5.86
CA ALA A 140 4.02 4.15 -6.94
C ALA A 140 4.54 4.49 -8.36
N ARG A 141 5.53 5.38 -8.47
CA ARG A 141 6.18 5.78 -9.74
C ARG A 141 7.43 4.97 -10.09
N LEU A 142 7.84 4.01 -9.27
CA LEU A 142 8.87 3.03 -9.66
C LEU A 142 8.30 2.11 -10.73
N ASP A 143 9.12 1.71 -11.70
CA ASP A 143 8.66 0.98 -12.89
C ASP A 143 8.37 -0.50 -12.58
N HIS A 144 8.99 -1.04 -11.52
CA HIS A 144 8.86 -2.45 -11.19
C HIS A 144 8.27 -2.68 -9.80
N GLY A 145 7.27 -3.57 -9.73
CA GLY A 145 6.63 -3.93 -8.47
C GLY A 145 7.58 -4.51 -7.42
N ILE A 146 8.67 -5.18 -7.83
CA ILE A 146 9.68 -5.64 -6.88
C ILE A 146 10.45 -4.46 -6.25
N SER A 147 10.78 -3.44 -7.03
CA SER A 147 11.41 -2.20 -6.54
C SER A 147 10.48 -1.48 -5.57
N GLN A 148 9.18 -1.44 -5.87
CA GLN A 148 8.16 -0.89 -4.97
C GLN A 148 8.09 -1.65 -3.65
N ALA A 149 8.02 -2.98 -3.70
CA ALA A 149 7.95 -3.81 -2.50
C ALA A 149 9.20 -3.65 -1.61
N VAL A 150 10.38 -3.63 -2.23
CA VAL A 150 11.66 -3.41 -1.54
C VAL A 150 11.75 -2.02 -0.95
N ALA A 151 11.37 -0.97 -1.69
CA ALA A 151 11.37 0.40 -1.20
C ALA A 151 10.44 0.55 0.01
N ARG A 152 9.22 -0.02 -0.05
CA ARG A 152 8.29 -0.03 1.08
C ARG A 152 8.89 -0.70 2.31
N HIS A 153 9.46 -1.89 2.13
CA HIS A 153 10.08 -2.62 3.23
C HIS A 153 11.17 -1.78 3.90
N VAL A 154 12.09 -1.23 3.11
CA VAL A 154 13.21 -0.43 3.61
C VAL A 154 12.75 0.85 4.32
N LEU A 155 11.76 1.54 3.77
CA LEU A 155 11.29 2.83 4.31
C LEU A 155 10.45 2.68 5.58
N THR A 156 9.76 1.55 5.77
CA THR A 156 8.92 1.31 6.96
C THR A 156 9.69 0.70 8.14
N HIS A 157 10.88 0.15 7.91
CA HIS A 157 11.68 -0.42 8.99
C HIS A 157 12.35 0.67 9.84
N LYS A 158 12.17 0.56 11.16
CA LYS A 158 12.77 1.48 12.15
C LYS A 158 14.28 1.31 12.24
N THR A 159 14.77 0.06 12.17
CA THR A 159 16.18 -0.27 12.34
C THR A 159 16.78 -0.68 11.00
N VAL A 160 17.86 0.00 10.62
CA VAL A 160 18.69 -0.35 9.47
C VAL A 160 19.82 -1.27 9.95
N PRO A 161 20.03 -2.45 9.33
CA PRO A 161 21.18 -3.30 9.66
C PRO A 161 22.50 -2.57 9.42
N SER A 162 23.51 -2.87 10.24
CA SER A 162 24.88 -2.36 10.01
C SER A 162 25.38 -2.76 8.63
N GLY A 163 25.73 -1.78 7.79
CA GLY A 163 26.15 -1.99 6.40
C GLY A 163 25.02 -2.25 5.40
N GLY A 164 23.77 -1.92 5.77
CA GLY A 164 22.60 -2.04 4.91
C GLY A 164 22.09 -3.46 4.73
N TRP A 165 20.92 -3.58 4.11
CA TRP A 165 20.30 -4.87 3.83
C TRP A 165 20.94 -5.57 2.65
N LYS A 166 21.05 -6.90 2.73
CA LYS A 166 21.40 -7.73 1.57
C LYS A 166 20.23 -7.76 0.59
N LEU A 167 20.52 -7.50 -0.69
CA LEU A 167 19.52 -7.42 -1.75
C LEU A 167 18.70 -8.71 -1.88
N ASN A 168 19.34 -9.88 -1.81
CA ASN A 168 18.62 -11.16 -1.91
C ASN A 168 17.68 -11.37 -0.74
N THR A 169 18.15 -11.07 0.47
CA THR A 169 17.36 -11.22 1.69
C THR A 169 16.15 -10.30 1.66
N LEU A 170 16.28 -9.08 1.12
CA LEU A 170 15.14 -8.19 0.90
C LEU A 170 14.15 -8.74 -0.12
N ILE A 171 14.65 -9.22 -1.25
CA ILE A 171 13.82 -9.82 -2.30
C ILE A 171 13.02 -11.00 -1.72
N GLU A 172 13.68 -11.89 -0.98
CA GLU A 172 13.03 -13.05 -0.36
C GLU A 172 12.06 -12.64 0.75
N ALA A 173 12.36 -11.59 1.51
CA ALA A 173 11.46 -11.08 2.54
C ALA A 173 10.14 -10.56 1.95
N VAL A 174 10.15 -9.96 0.75
CA VAL A 174 8.95 -9.36 0.14
C VAL A 174 8.26 -10.26 -0.89
N ALA A 175 8.99 -11.19 -1.51
CA ALA A 175 8.47 -12.08 -2.56
C ALA A 175 8.38 -13.56 -2.13
N GLY A 176 8.88 -13.91 -0.95
CA GLY A 176 9.08 -15.30 -0.52
C GLY A 176 10.29 -15.95 -1.21
N THR A 177 10.47 -17.25 -1.00
CA THR A 177 11.51 -18.02 -1.68
C THR A 177 11.25 -18.06 -3.18
N VAL A 178 12.24 -17.68 -3.97
CA VAL A 178 12.15 -17.57 -5.44
C VAL A 178 13.23 -18.39 -6.13
N SER A 179 12.98 -18.76 -7.40
CA SER A 179 14.01 -19.45 -8.21
C SER A 179 15.21 -18.53 -8.49
N ARG A 180 16.34 -19.12 -8.88
CA ARG A 180 17.57 -18.38 -9.21
C ARG A 180 17.36 -17.41 -10.37
N GLU A 181 16.60 -17.82 -11.38
CA GLU A 181 16.28 -17.03 -12.58
C GLU A 181 15.41 -15.82 -12.20
N LEU A 182 14.41 -16.04 -11.34
CA LEU A 182 13.54 -14.97 -10.87
C LEU A 182 14.29 -13.99 -9.97
N LEU A 183 15.18 -14.49 -9.10
CA LEU A 183 16.06 -13.67 -8.28
C LEU A 183 16.96 -12.77 -9.14
N TRP A 184 17.55 -13.32 -10.21
CA TRP A 184 18.37 -12.55 -11.15
C TRP A 184 17.56 -11.43 -11.81
N LYS A 185 16.36 -11.74 -12.33
CA LYS A 185 15.44 -10.77 -12.93
C LYS A 185 15.01 -9.68 -11.95
N TYR A 186 14.78 -10.02 -10.69
CA TYR A 186 14.45 -9.05 -9.66
C TYR A 186 15.60 -8.11 -9.34
N ARG A 187 16.84 -8.60 -9.29
CA ARG A 187 18.02 -7.74 -9.13
C ARG A 187 18.18 -6.77 -10.30
N GLU A 188 17.96 -7.24 -11.52
CA GLU A 188 18.03 -6.40 -12.73
C GLU A 188 17.01 -5.25 -12.64
N ARG A 189 15.74 -5.56 -12.39
CA ARG A 189 14.67 -4.57 -12.21
C ARG A 189 14.94 -3.54 -11.12
N ILE A 190 15.47 -3.97 -9.98
CA ILE A 190 15.84 -3.05 -8.88
C ILE A 190 16.95 -2.10 -9.32
N ARG A 191 17.91 -2.58 -10.14
CA ARG A 191 18.98 -1.73 -10.69
C ARG A 191 18.46 -0.76 -11.73
N GLU A 192 17.51 -1.17 -12.56
CA GLU A 192 16.82 -0.29 -13.52
C GLU A 192 16.13 0.88 -12.80
N ASP A 193 15.51 0.62 -11.65
CA ASP A 193 14.87 1.64 -10.81
C ASP A 193 15.83 2.42 -9.88
N ALA A 194 17.13 2.08 -9.81
CA ALA A 194 18.04 2.56 -8.77
C ALA A 194 18.09 4.09 -8.64
N GLN A 195 18.07 4.83 -9.76
CA GLN A 195 18.06 6.30 -9.73
C GLN A 195 16.76 6.87 -9.16
N ARG A 196 15.62 6.22 -9.41
CA ARG A 196 14.32 6.63 -8.85
C ARG A 196 14.23 6.26 -7.38
N MET A 197 14.76 5.10 -7.00
CA MET A 197 14.89 4.67 -5.61
C MET A 197 15.76 5.64 -4.80
N ALA A 198 16.87 6.14 -5.37
CA ALA A 198 17.73 7.11 -4.68
C ALA A 198 16.97 8.42 -4.36
N LYS A 199 16.10 8.88 -5.27
CA LYS A 199 15.26 10.08 -5.05
C LYS A 199 14.25 9.94 -3.92
N ILE A 200 13.93 8.71 -3.51
CA ILE A 200 13.03 8.42 -2.40
C ILE A 200 13.80 7.98 -1.13
N GLY A 201 15.12 8.19 -1.12
CA GLY A 201 15.98 7.86 0.02
C GLY A 201 16.38 6.39 0.11
N VAL A 202 16.25 5.60 -0.96
CA VAL A 202 16.67 4.18 -1.00
C VAL A 202 17.84 4.02 -1.96
N ILE A 203 19.03 3.74 -1.43
CA ILE A 203 20.28 3.67 -2.20
C ILE A 203 20.59 2.22 -2.52
N VAL A 204 20.72 1.90 -3.81
CA VAL A 204 21.09 0.56 -4.30
C VAL A 204 22.59 0.52 -4.58
N ASN A 205 23.33 -0.25 -3.77
CA ASN A 205 24.78 -0.41 -3.84
C ASN A 205 25.15 -1.86 -4.15
N ALA A 206 25.31 -2.19 -5.43
CA ALA A 206 25.67 -3.53 -5.91
C ALA A 206 24.74 -4.67 -5.41
N ASP A 207 25.07 -5.29 -4.27
CA ASP A 207 24.33 -6.36 -3.60
C ASP A 207 23.69 -5.91 -2.27
N ARG A 208 23.72 -4.61 -1.98
CA ARG A 208 23.19 -3.98 -0.77
C ARG A 208 22.18 -2.89 -1.09
N ILE A 209 21.28 -2.67 -0.13
CA ILE A 209 20.39 -1.51 -0.10
C ILE A 209 20.59 -0.78 1.22
N ASP A 210 20.59 0.54 1.18
CA ASP A 210 20.70 1.42 2.34
C ASP A 210 19.64 2.53 2.31
N VAL A 211 19.41 3.19 3.44
CA VAL A 211 18.59 4.40 3.52
C VAL A 211 19.51 5.62 3.46
N GLY A 212 19.28 6.50 2.49
CA GLY A 212 19.96 7.79 2.44
C GLY A 212 19.69 8.57 3.73
N HIS A 213 20.76 9.05 4.37
CA HIS A 213 20.67 9.87 5.59
C HIS A 213 20.06 11.23 5.23
N GLY A 214 18.74 11.31 5.32
CA GLY A 214 17.95 12.52 5.13
C GLY A 214 16.61 12.43 5.87
N ARG A 215 16.61 11.77 7.03
CA ARG A 215 15.51 11.84 7.99
C ARG A 215 15.88 12.90 9.03
N ASP A 216 15.72 14.16 8.65
CA ASP A 216 15.54 15.27 9.59
C ASP A 216 14.03 15.58 9.69
#